data_AF-A0A353GH19-F1
#
_entry.id   AF-A0A353GH19-F1
#
_cell.length_a   1.000
_cell.length_b   1.000
_cell.length_c   1.000
_cell.angle_alpha   90.00
_cell.angle_beta   90.00
_cell.angle_gamma   90.00
#
_symmetry.space_group_name_H-M   'P 1'
#
loop_
_entity.id
_entity.type
_entity.pdbx_description
1 polymer ?
#
loop_
_entity_poly.entity_id
_entity_poly.type
_entity_poly.pdbx_seq_one_letter_code
_entity_poly.pdbx_strand_id
1 'polypeptide(L)' 'MWNLFELILMLPIKAAMWCIKTLGRTVAVIVGLLGFGIGALMGVCCPLLWLIGAPLMLVSAIVVVKAF' A
#
# COMPACT_ATOMS: atom_id res chain seq x y z
N MET A 1 20.53 16.45 1.05
CA MET A 1 19.92 15.56 0.04
C MET A 1 19.33 14.27 0.64
N TRP A 2 19.78 13.79 1.80
CA TRP A 2 19.27 12.57 2.44
C TRP A 2 17.83 12.68 3.02
N ASN A 3 17.38 13.86 3.45
CA ASN A 3 16.06 14.03 4.09
C ASN A 3 14.86 13.80 3.15
N LEU A 4 15.00 14.05 1.86
CA LEU A 4 13.91 13.85 0.87
C LEU A 4 13.67 12.36 0.62
N PHE A 5 14.75 11.57 0.62
CA PHE A 5 14.69 10.12 0.42
C PHE A 5 14.03 9.43 1.61
N GLU A 6 14.39 9.83 2.84
CA GLU A 6 13.73 9.35 4.05
C GLU A 6 12.25 9.74 4.09
N LEU A 7 11.89 10.95 3.66
CA LEU A 7 10.50 11.41 3.64
C LEU A 7 9.64 10.56 2.68
N ILE A 8 10.15 10.28 1.48
CA ILE A 8 9.46 9.49 0.45
C ILE A 8 9.31 8.03 0.90
N LEU A 9 10.34 7.44 1.50
CA LEU A 9 10.29 6.08 2.05
C LEU A 9 9.44 5.96 3.32
N MET A 10 9.39 6.99 4.17
CA MET A 10 8.57 6.99 5.38
C MET A 10 7.09 7.24 5.12
N LEU A 11 6.72 7.91 4.03
CA LEU A 11 5.32 8.22 3.70
C LEU A 11 4.41 6.97 3.61
N PRO A 12 4.75 5.92 2.85
CA PRO A 12 3.91 4.72 2.75
C PRO A 12 3.81 3.97 4.08
N ILE A 13 4.88 4.00 4.89
CA ILE A 13 4.90 3.38 6.22
C ILE A 13 4.01 4.15 7.20
N LYS A 14 4.06 5.48 7.20
CA LYS A 14 3.19 6.34 8.02
C LYS A 14 1.73 6.19 7.61
N ALA A 15 1.44 6.15 6.31
CA ALA A 15 0.10 5.90 5.79
C ALA A 15 -0.43 4.54 6.24
N ALA A 16 0.40 3.49 6.15
CA ALA A 16 0.03 2.15 6.61
C ALA A 16 -0.24 2.09 8.12
N MET A 17 0.63 2.69 8.93
CA MET A 17 0.45 2.77 10.39
C MET A 17 -0.80 3.56 10.78
N TRP A 18 -1.11 4.64 10.06
CA TRP A 18 -2.33 5.41 10.29
C TRP A 18 -3.57 4.59 9.97
N CYS A 19 -3.57 3.86 8.85
CA CYS A 19 -4.63 2.96 8.43
C CYS A 19 -4.90 1.83 9.45
N ILE A 20 -3.83 1.19 9.96
CA ILE A 20 -3.93 0.15 10.99
C ILE A 20 -4.52 0.72 12.29
N LYS A 21 -4.14 1.94 12.66
CA LYS A 21 -4.60 2.60 13.88
C LYS A 21 -6.09 2.98 13.81
N THR A 22 -6.59 3.39 12.66
CA THR A 22 -8.00 3.80 12.49
C THR A 22 -8.96 2.63 12.25
N LEU A 23 -8.56 1.63 11.45
CA LEU A 23 -9.44 0.50 11.07
C LEU A 23 -9.31 -0.71 12.01
N GLY A 24 -8.22 -0.82 12.76
CA GLY A 24 -7.86 -2.02 13.51
C GLY A 24 -7.14 -3.06 12.65
N ARG A 25 -6.30 -3.90 13.30
CA ARG A 25 -5.40 -4.85 12.60
C ARG A 25 -6.12 -5.74 11.59
N THR A 26 -7.19 -6.41 12.00
CA THR A 26 -7.89 -7.38 11.15
C THR A 26 -8.50 -6.74 9.91
N VAL A 27 -9.11 -5.56 10.06
CA VAL A 27 -9.72 -4.83 8.95
C VAL A 27 -8.65 -4.27 8.02
N ALA A 28 -7.53 -3.77 8.56
CA ALA A 28 -6.41 -3.27 7.76
C ALA A 28 -5.79 -4.37 6.89
N VAL A 29 -5.68 -5.60 7.38
CA VAL A 29 -5.21 -6.76 6.58
C VAL A 29 -6.17 -7.05 5.43
N ILE A 30 -7.49 -7.09 5.69
CA ILE A 30 -8.50 -7.35 4.66
C ILE A 30 -8.48 -6.28 3.58
N VAL A 31 -8.47 -5.00 3.97
CA VAL A 31 -8.40 -3.87 3.03
C VAL A 31 -7.08 -3.88 2.25
N GLY A 32 -5.96 -4.21 2.89
CA GLY A 32 -4.66 -4.36 2.23
C GLY A 32 -4.68 -5.47 1.18
N LEU A 33 -5.20 -6.66 1.50
CA LEU A 33 -5.34 -7.77 0.55
C LEU A 33 -6.24 -7.42 -0.64
N LEU A 34 -7.38 -6.78 -0.39
CA LEU A 34 -8.28 -6.33 -1.44
C LEU A 34 -7.63 -5.28 -2.34
N GLY A 35 -6.95 -4.29 -1.75
CA GLY A 35 -6.23 -3.25 -2.49
C GLY A 35 -5.09 -3.83 -3.35
N PHE A 36 -4.37 -4.82 -2.84
CA PHE A 36 -3.34 -5.54 -3.60
C PHE A 36 -3.94 -6.29 -4.79
N GLY A 37 -5.05 -7.01 -4.57
CA GLY A 37 -5.78 -7.72 -5.63
C GLY A 37 -6.31 -6.79 -6.72
N ILE A 38 -6.87 -5.65 -6.35
CA ILE A 38 -7.35 -4.63 -7.30
C ILE A 38 -6.18 -4.04 -8.09
N GLY A 39 -5.06 -3.70 -7.41
CA GLY A 39 -3.85 -3.22 -8.07
C GLY A 39 -3.31 -4.24 -9.09
N ALA A 40 -3.32 -5.53 -8.74
CA ALA A 40 -2.94 -6.64 -9.63
C ALA A 40 -3.84 -6.76 -10.84
N LEU A 41 -5.16 -6.73 -10.65
CA LEU A 41 -6.12 -6.73 -11.74
C LEU A 41 -5.93 -5.54 -12.68
N MET A 42 -5.69 -4.34 -12.14
CA MET A 42 -5.44 -3.14 -12.95
C MET A 42 -4.16 -3.29 -13.79
N GLY A 43 -3.10 -3.87 -13.23
CA GLY A 43 -1.84 -4.13 -13.94
C GLY A 43 -1.98 -5.17 -15.07
N VAL A 44 -2.84 -6.18 -14.89
CA VAL A 44 -3.06 -7.25 -15.87
C VAL A 44 -4.04 -6.81 -16.97
N CYS A 45 -5.15 -6.16 -16.62
CA CYS A 45 -6.18 -5.77 -17.59
C CYS A 45 -5.77 -4.57 -18.45
N CYS A 46 -4.94 -3.66 -17.94
CA CYS A 46 -4.54 -2.48 -18.69
C CYS A 46 -3.09 -2.10 -18.35
N PRO A 47 -2.11 -2.37 -19.22
CA PRO A 47 -0.70 -2.12 -18.91
C PRO A 47 -0.39 -0.63 -18.64
N LEU A 48 -1.20 0.31 -19.15
CA LEU A 48 -1.10 1.73 -18.81
C LEU A 48 -1.48 2.03 -17.35
N LEU A 49 -2.41 1.25 -16.75
CA LEU A 49 -2.81 1.39 -15.35
C LEU A 49 -1.78 0.81 -14.38
N TRP A 50 -0.77 0.07 -14.88
CA TRP A 50 0.30 -0.46 -14.04
C TRP A 50 1.10 0.65 -13.33
N LEU A 51 1.21 1.84 -13.93
CA LEU A 51 1.88 3.00 -13.33
C LEU A 51 1.22 3.45 -12.01
N ILE A 52 -0.09 3.26 -11.87
CA ILE A 52 -0.88 3.60 -10.69
C ILE A 52 -1.12 2.36 -9.82
N GLY A 53 -1.27 1.19 -10.44
CA GLY A 53 -1.45 -0.10 -9.76
C GLY A 53 -0.22 -0.52 -8.96
N ALA A 54 0.99 -0.33 -9.48
CA ALA A 54 2.24 -0.69 -8.80
C ALA A 54 2.43 0.02 -7.44
N PRO A 55 2.28 1.36 -7.33
CA PRO A 55 2.35 2.02 -6.02
C PRO A 55 1.20 1.63 -5.09
N LEU A 56 -0.01 1.37 -5.62
CA LEU A 56 -1.14 0.89 -4.83
C LEU A 56 -0.84 -0.49 -4.22
N MET A 57 -0.35 -1.45 -5.03
CA MET A 57 0.10 -2.75 -4.55
C MET A 57 1.17 -2.63 -3.48
N LEU A 58 2.14 -1.73 -3.66
CA LEU A 58 3.28 -1.57 -2.76
C LEU A 58 2.83 -1.04 -1.39
N VAL A 59 1.94 -0.04 -1.36
CA VAL A 59 1.33 0.46 -0.11
C VAL A 59 0.46 -0.61 0.54
N SER A 60 -0.38 -1.28 -0.23
CA SER A 60 -1.24 -2.38 0.26
C SER A 60 -0.42 -3.54 0.85
N ALA A 61 0.69 -3.91 0.22
CA ALA A 61 1.59 -4.95 0.72
C ALA A 61 2.25 -4.51 2.04
N ILE A 62 2.72 -3.26 2.14
CA ILE A 62 3.29 -2.72 3.38
C ILE A 62 2.26 -2.74 4.51
N VAL A 63 1.00 -2.40 4.24
CA VAL A 63 -0.09 -2.48 5.23
C VAL A 63 -0.26 -3.89 5.75
N VAL A 64 -0.33 -4.90 4.87
CA VAL A 64 -0.48 -6.31 5.27
C VAL A 64 0.71 -6.79 6.09
N VAL A 65 1.93 -6.50 5.64
CA VAL A 65 3.17 -6.93 6.32
C VAL A 65 3.32 -6.27 7.69
N LYS A 66 2.87 -5.02 7.87
CA LYS A 66 2.93 -4.32 9.16
C LYS A 66 1.77 -4.61 10.10
N ALA A 67 0.64 -5.11 9.57
CA ALA A 67 -0.51 -5.43 10.38
C ALA A 67 -0.40 -6.82 11.04
N PHE A 68 0.41 -7.72 10.47
CA PHE A 68 0.94 -8.93 11.14
C PHE A 68 1.93 -8.54 12.25
#